data_AF-A0AAU5ZPL7-F1
#
_entry.id   AF-A0AAU5ZPL7-F1
#
_cell.length_a   1.000
_cell.length_b   1.000
_cell.length_c   1.000
_cell.angle_alpha   90.00
_cell.angle_beta   90.00
_cell.angle_gamma   90.00
#
_symmetry.space_group_name_H-M   'P 1'
#
loop_
_entity.id
_entity.type
_entity.pdbx_description
1 polymer ?
#
loop_
_entity_poly.entity_id
_entity_poly.type
_entity_poly.pdbx_seq_one_letter_code
_entity_poly.pdbx_strand_id
1 'polypeptide(L)'
;MSGPDIPLQAFAALLHSDNVATVCRALNMYQVAASYTRLSGGNPLEPLGGEVRLVAREILSRPPVEADEEIRAGFDHLSALNVLTSLAEPEDAELIARVLESTEDEQIRAVATLAAAAVRNQ
;
A
#
# COMPACT_ATOMS: atom_id res chain seq x y z
N MET A 1 8.16 13.20 20.79
CA MET A 1 7.18 13.93 19.97
C MET A 1 6.33 12.87 19.28
N SER A 2 5.10 12.65 19.74
CA SER A 2 4.12 11.89 18.96
C SER A 2 3.73 12.76 17.77
N GLY A 3 3.80 12.20 16.56
CA GLY A 3 3.24 12.86 15.37
C GLY A 3 1.74 13.11 15.57
N PRO A 4 1.10 13.91 14.71
CA PRO A 4 -0.35 14.13 14.81
C PRO A 4 -1.07 12.78 14.76
N ASP A 5 -1.76 12.43 15.85
CA ASP A 5 -2.64 11.27 15.91
C ASP A 5 -3.75 11.51 14.90
N ILE A 6 -3.69 10.84 13.75
CA ILE A 6 -4.76 10.89 12.75
C ILE A 6 -5.90 10.03 13.30
N PRO A 7 -7.11 10.60 13.50
CA PRO A 7 -8.25 9.81 13.90
C PRO A 7 -8.51 8.71 12.86
N LEU A 8 -8.82 7.49 13.30
CA LEU A 8 -9.09 6.34 12.42
C LEU A 8 -10.16 6.67 11.35
N GLN A 9 -11.18 7.45 11.72
CA GLN A 9 -12.23 7.87 10.80
C GLN A 9 -11.70 8.80 9.69
N ALA A 10 -10.77 9.70 10.03
CA ALA A 10 -10.14 10.57 9.05
C ALA A 10 -9.24 9.78 8.09
N PHE A 11 -8.48 8.81 8.62
CA PHE A 11 -7.69 7.92 7.78
C PHE A 11 -8.58 7.10 6.84
N ALA A 12 -9.64 6.48 7.34
CA ALA A 12 -10.58 5.72 6.53
C ALA A 12 -11.22 6.58 5.42
N ALA A 13 -11.56 7.83 5.70
CA ALA A 13 -12.08 8.75 4.69
C ALA A 13 -11.06 9.06 3.57
N LEU A 14 -9.76 9.14 3.90
CA LEU A 14 -8.71 9.29 2.88
C LEU A 14 -8.53 7.99 2.07
N LEU A 15 -8.59 6.84 2.74
CA LEU A 15 -8.40 5.53 2.13
C LEU A 15 -9.50 5.19 1.09
N HIS A 16 -10.73 5.66 1.32
CA HIS A 16 -11.88 5.44 0.43
C HIS A 16 -12.21 6.65 -0.46
N SER A 17 -11.26 7.55 -0.65
CA SER A 17 -11.46 8.70 -1.54
C SER A 17 -11.55 8.28 -3.00
N ASP A 18 -12.43 8.92 -3.78
CA ASP A 18 -12.46 8.76 -5.24
C ASP A 18 -11.22 9.36 -5.94
N ASN A 19 -10.40 10.15 -5.21
CA ASN A 19 -9.15 10.70 -5.74
C ASN A 19 -7.98 9.74 -5.47
N VAL A 20 -7.43 9.15 -6.53
CA VAL A 20 -6.35 8.15 -6.45
C VAL A 20 -5.12 8.68 -5.70
N ALA A 21 -4.72 9.94 -5.91
CA ALA A 21 -3.58 10.53 -5.21
C ALA A 21 -3.80 10.58 -3.68
N THR A 22 -5.05 10.80 -3.25
CA THR A 22 -5.46 10.80 -1.84
C THR A 22 -5.40 9.39 -1.24
N VAL A 23 -5.88 8.39 -1.98
CA VAL A 23 -5.74 6.97 -1.57
C VAL A 23 -4.27 6.58 -1.45
N CYS A 24 -3.43 6.93 -2.43
CA CYS A 24 -1.99 6.68 -2.38
C CYS A 24 -1.33 7.32 -1.16
N ARG A 25 -1.76 8.54 -0.79
CA ARG A 25 -1.29 9.21 0.42
C ARG A 25 -1.65 8.41 1.67
N ALA A 26 -2.89 7.92 1.76
CA ALA A 26 -3.33 7.07 2.88
C ALA A 26 -2.50 5.77 2.99
N LEU A 27 -2.27 5.07 1.87
CA LEU A 27 -1.44 3.86 1.85
C LEU A 27 -0.01 4.13 2.34
N ASN A 28 0.61 5.21 1.87
CA ASN A 28 1.96 5.59 2.30
C ASN A 28 1.99 6.03 3.78
N MET A 29 0.94 6.69 4.28
CA MET A 29 0.80 7.02 5.70
C MET A 29 0.74 5.76 6.57
N TYR A 30 -0.02 4.74 6.15
CA TYR A 30 -0.05 3.45 6.83
C TYR A 30 1.34 2.81 6.87
N GLN A 31 2.04 2.78 5.74
CA GLN A 31 3.36 2.17 5.66
C GLN A 31 4.37 2.88 6.57
N VAL A 32 4.34 4.22 6.62
CA VAL A 32 5.16 5.00 7.55
C VAL A 32 4.85 4.60 8.99
N ALA A 33 3.58 4.57 9.39
CA ALA A 33 3.18 4.17 10.74
C ALA A 33 3.61 2.73 11.07
N ALA A 34 3.43 1.79 10.15
CA ALA A 34 3.86 0.41 10.28
C ALA A 34 5.38 0.27 10.47
N SER A 35 6.18 1.09 9.77
CA SER A 35 7.64 1.08 9.87
C SER A 35 8.15 1.52 11.25
N TYR A 36 7.39 2.37 11.96
CA TYR A 36 7.75 2.88 13.29
C TYR A 36 7.16 2.08 14.45
N THR A 37 6.33 1.06 14.19
CA THR A 37 5.60 0.26 15.20
C THR A 37 6.46 -0.17 16.39
N ARG A 38 7.68 -0.68 16.14
CA ARG A 38 8.59 -1.15 17.21
C ARG A 38 9.10 -0.04 18.13
N LEU A 39 9.15 1.20 17.62
CA LEU A 39 9.64 2.38 18.33
C LEU A 39 8.50 3.17 18.99
N SER A 40 7.27 3.09 18.45
CA SER A 40 6.09 3.84 18.91
C SER A 40 5.18 3.07 19.87
N GLY A 41 5.46 1.79 20.14
CA GLY A 41 4.61 0.95 21.01
C GLY A 41 3.35 0.42 20.32
N GLY A 42 3.32 0.44 18.97
CA GLY A 42 2.18 0.01 18.17
C GLY A 42 1.98 0.89 16.92
N ASN A 43 1.26 0.37 15.94
CA ASN A 43 0.78 1.15 14.80
C ASN A 43 -0.64 1.64 15.13
N PRO A 44 -0.86 2.96 15.29
CA PRO A 44 -2.20 3.48 15.61
C PRO A 44 -3.25 3.15 14.55
N LEU A 45 -2.83 2.82 13.32
CA LEU A 45 -3.71 2.46 12.20
C LEU A 45 -3.93 0.95 12.06
N GLU A 46 -3.30 0.11 12.90
CA GLU A 46 -3.42 -1.35 12.88
C GLU A 46 -4.87 -1.87 12.78
N PRO A 47 -5.88 -1.27 13.47
CA PRO A 47 -7.27 -1.71 13.35
C PRO A 47 -7.83 -1.67 11.92
N LEU A 48 -7.23 -0.89 11.02
CA LEU A 48 -7.64 -0.75 9.62
C LEU A 48 -6.74 -1.55 8.65
N GLY A 49 -5.79 -2.35 9.14
CA GLY A 49 -4.83 -3.08 8.30
C GLY A 49 -5.50 -4.01 7.28
N GLY A 50 -6.58 -4.71 7.65
CA GLY A 50 -7.35 -5.53 6.72
C GLY A 50 -8.00 -4.72 5.59
N GLU A 51 -8.53 -3.55 5.91
CA GLU A 51 -9.16 -2.65 4.92
C GLU A 51 -8.12 -2.03 3.99
N VAL A 52 -6.97 -1.62 4.53
CA VAL A 52 -5.82 -1.14 3.75
C VAL A 52 -5.34 -2.21 2.77
N ARG A 53 -5.29 -3.48 3.19
CA ARG A 53 -4.94 -4.61 2.32
C ARG A 53 -5.96 -4.76 1.18
N LEU A 54 -7.26 -4.71 1.48
CA LEU A 54 -8.30 -4.82 0.46
C LEU A 54 -8.20 -3.71 -0.60
N VAL A 55 -7.97 -2.47 -0.19
CA VAL A 55 -7.78 -1.35 -1.12
C VAL A 55 -6.52 -1.51 -1.96
N ALA A 56 -5.41 -1.96 -1.36
CA ALA A 56 -4.19 -2.25 -2.10
C ALA A 56 -4.43 -3.34 -3.18
N ARG A 57 -5.18 -4.40 -2.84
CA ARG A 57 -5.55 -5.45 -3.81
C ARG A 57 -6.43 -4.91 -4.93
N GLU A 58 -7.39 -4.06 -4.61
CA GLU A 58 -8.26 -3.44 -5.61
C GLU A 58 -7.45 -2.61 -6.62
N ILE A 59 -6.50 -1.82 -6.16
CA ILE A 59 -5.58 -1.06 -7.03
C ILE A 59 -4.80 -2.00 -7.96
N LEU A 60 -4.17 -3.04 -7.41
CA LEU A 60 -3.36 -3.98 -8.20
C LEU A 60 -4.18 -4.85 -9.16
N SER A 61 -5.50 -4.92 -8.99
CA SER A 61 -6.40 -5.63 -9.91
C SER A 61 -6.68 -4.86 -11.21
N ARG A 62 -6.26 -3.59 -11.27
CA ARG A 62 -6.45 -2.68 -12.40
C ARG A 62 -5.09 -2.35 -13.05
N PRO A 63 -5.07 -1.93 -14.32
CA PRO A 63 -3.86 -1.36 -14.91
C PRO A 63 -3.32 -0.20 -14.05
N PRO A 64 -1.99 -0.01 -13.95
CA PRO A 64 -1.43 1.15 -13.26
C PRO A 64 -1.94 2.45 -13.89
N VAL A 65 -2.16 3.47 -13.06
CA VAL A 65 -2.56 4.78 -13.59
C VAL A 65 -1.47 5.40 -14.46
N GLU A 66 -1.91 6.10 -15.51
CA GLU A 66 -1.06 6.96 -16.32
C GLU A 66 -0.62 8.20 -15.52
N ALA A 67 0.39 8.91 -16.01
CA ALA A 67 0.84 10.15 -15.38
C ALA A 67 -0.14 11.30 -15.65
N ASP A 68 -0.39 12.12 -14.64
CA ASP A 68 -1.13 13.38 -14.74
C ASP A 68 -0.46 14.50 -13.90
N GLU A 69 -1.19 15.60 -13.63
CA GLU A 69 -0.70 16.74 -12.85
C GLU A 69 -0.51 16.44 -11.35
N GLU A 70 -1.23 15.46 -10.79
CA GLU A 70 -1.22 15.13 -9.36
C GLU A 70 -0.33 13.92 -9.04
N ILE A 71 -0.20 12.99 -10.00
CA ILE A 71 0.39 11.67 -9.77
C ILE A 71 1.22 11.22 -10.97
N ARG A 72 2.42 10.70 -10.70
CA ARG A 72 3.26 10.06 -11.72
C ARG A 72 2.72 8.67 -12.11
N ALA A 73 3.03 8.23 -13.32
CA ALA A 73 2.66 6.90 -13.80
C ALA A 73 3.05 5.79 -12.80
N GLY A 74 2.13 4.86 -12.57
CA GLY A 74 2.31 3.68 -11.72
C GLY A 74 2.52 3.95 -10.23
N PHE A 75 2.29 5.17 -9.74
CA PHE A 75 2.48 5.51 -8.33
C PHE A 75 1.46 4.83 -7.41
N ASP A 76 0.28 4.51 -7.93
CA ASP A 76 -0.77 3.73 -7.27
C ASP A 76 -0.30 2.29 -6.99
N HIS A 77 0.26 1.62 -7.99
CA HIS A 77 0.83 0.28 -7.87
C HIS A 77 2.00 0.29 -6.88
N LEU A 78 2.88 1.29 -6.95
CA LEU A 78 3.97 1.42 -5.98
C LEU A 78 3.46 1.59 -4.55
N SER A 79 2.47 2.45 -4.33
CA SER A 79 1.90 2.69 -3.00
C SER A 79 1.21 1.44 -2.45
N ALA A 80 0.47 0.72 -3.30
CA ALA A 80 -0.20 -0.53 -2.95
C ALA A 80 0.81 -1.66 -2.64
N LEU A 81 1.80 -1.89 -3.49
CA LEU A 81 2.83 -2.91 -3.25
C LEU A 81 3.65 -2.60 -2.00
N ASN A 82 3.94 -1.33 -1.74
CA ASN A 82 4.69 -0.92 -0.57
C ASN A 82 3.95 -1.29 0.72
N VAL A 83 2.63 -1.05 0.81
CA VAL A 83 1.88 -1.47 2.02
C VAL A 83 1.81 -2.99 2.15
N LEU A 84 1.76 -3.71 1.02
CA LEU A 84 1.78 -5.17 0.99
C LEU A 84 3.11 -5.78 1.45
N THR A 85 4.22 -5.03 1.50
CA THR A 85 5.45 -5.56 2.13
C THR A 85 5.27 -5.85 3.63
N SER A 86 4.24 -5.30 4.25
CA SER A 86 3.93 -5.49 5.67
C SER A 86 2.59 -6.18 5.91
N LEU A 87 1.69 -6.20 4.91
CA LEU A 87 0.32 -6.69 5.06
C LEU A 87 -0.03 -7.89 4.18
N ALA A 88 0.80 -8.26 3.21
CA ALA A 88 0.43 -9.29 2.24
C ALA A 88 0.24 -10.65 2.91
N GLU A 89 -0.87 -11.31 2.62
CA GLU A 89 -1.21 -12.66 3.06
C GLU A 89 -1.01 -13.68 1.91
N PRO A 90 -1.02 -14.99 2.19
CA PRO A 90 -0.86 -16.03 1.16
C PRO A 90 -1.79 -15.87 -0.05
N GLU A 91 -3.02 -15.38 0.14
CA GLU A 91 -3.97 -15.16 -0.96
C GLU A 91 -3.55 -14.05 -1.94
N ASP A 92 -2.60 -13.17 -1.56
CA ASP A 92 -2.12 -12.07 -2.41
C ASP A 92 -1.03 -12.53 -3.39
N ALA A 93 -0.51 -13.75 -3.23
CA ALA A 93 0.62 -14.27 -4.02
C ALA A 93 0.38 -14.20 -5.53
N GLU A 94 -0.79 -14.65 -5.98
CA GLU A 94 -1.12 -14.70 -7.41
C GLU A 94 -1.26 -13.29 -8.01
N LEU A 95 -1.83 -12.35 -7.25
CA LEU A 95 -1.97 -10.97 -7.68
C LEU A 95 -0.60 -10.30 -7.84
N ILE A 96 0.30 -10.48 -6.87
CA ILE A 96 1.66 -9.93 -6.92
C ILE A 96 2.47 -10.57 -8.06
N ALA A 97 2.31 -11.88 -8.31
CA ALA A 97 2.96 -12.57 -9.42
C ALA A 97 2.54 -11.97 -10.78
N ARG A 98 1.25 -11.71 -10.99
CA ARG A 98 0.75 -11.07 -12.22
C ARG A 98 1.34 -9.67 -12.43
N VAL A 99 1.53 -8.89 -11.36
CA VAL A 99 2.20 -7.58 -11.45
C VAL A 99 3.67 -7.75 -11.86
N LEU A 100 4.39 -8.72 -11.28
CA LEU A 100 5.78 -9.00 -11.66
C LEU A 100 5.95 -9.43 -13.12
N GLU A 101 5.01 -10.21 -13.63
CA GLU A 101 4.99 -10.72 -15.02
C GLU A 101 4.69 -9.62 -16.05
N SER A 102 3.87 -8.63 -15.69
CA SER A 102 3.36 -7.61 -16.61
C SER A 102 4.08 -6.27 -16.54
N THR A 103 4.70 -5.92 -15.41
CA THR A 103 5.36 -4.63 -15.27
C THR A 103 6.63 -4.53 -16.11
N GLU A 104 6.82 -3.40 -16.78
CA GLU A 104 8.10 -2.99 -17.39
C GLU A 104 8.84 -1.96 -16.51
N ASP A 105 8.18 -1.41 -15.49
CA ASP A 105 8.77 -0.44 -14.56
C ASP A 105 9.62 -1.18 -13.51
N GLU A 106 10.91 -0.85 -13.47
CA GLU A 106 11.89 -1.48 -12.58
C GLU A 106 11.64 -1.15 -11.10
N GLN A 107 11.10 0.03 -10.78
CA GLN A 107 10.73 0.36 -9.40
C GLN A 107 9.55 -0.49 -8.94
N ILE A 108 8.52 -0.63 -9.79
CA ILE A 108 7.38 -1.51 -9.50
C ILE A 108 7.87 -2.94 -9.31
N ARG A 109 8.74 -3.43 -10.19
CA ARG A 109 9.32 -4.78 -10.10
C ARG A 109 10.06 -4.99 -8.76
N ALA A 110 10.88 -4.02 -8.35
CA ALA A 110 11.64 -4.10 -7.12
C ALA A 110 10.72 -4.18 -5.89
N VAL A 111 9.70 -3.32 -5.80
CA VAL A 111 8.77 -3.32 -4.66
C VAL A 111 7.87 -4.56 -4.68
N ALA A 112 7.40 -5.01 -5.85
CA ALA A 112 6.63 -6.25 -5.97
C ALA A 112 7.43 -7.49 -5.52
N THR A 113 8.74 -7.50 -5.79
CA THR A 113 9.62 -8.58 -5.31
C THR A 113 9.70 -8.60 -3.78
N LEU A 114 9.75 -7.43 -3.13
CA LEU A 114 9.70 -7.33 -1.67
C LEU A 114 8.35 -7.80 -1.10
N ALA A 115 7.24 -7.38 -1.72
CA ALA A 115 5.90 -7.82 -1.34
C ALA A 115 5.74 -9.35 -1.48
N ALA A 116 6.23 -9.94 -2.58
CA ALA A 116 6.23 -11.39 -2.79
C ALA A 116 7.07 -12.12 -1.73
N ALA A 117 8.17 -11.51 -1.26
CA ALA A 117 8.97 -12.07 -0.18
C ALA A 117 8.23 -12.03 1.17
N ALA A 118 7.43 -10.99 1.43
CA ALA A 118 6.62 -10.88 2.65
C ALA A 118 5.59 -12.01 2.74
N VAL A 119 4.93 -12.36 1.62
CA VAL A 119 3.98 -13.48 1.56
C VAL A 119 4.60 -14.81 1.99
N ARG A 120 5.87 -15.06 1.63
CA ARG A 120 6.58 -16.30 1.96
C ARG A 120 7.00 -16.41 3.43
N ASN A 121 6.99 -15.30 4.16
CA ASN A 121 7.44 -15.22 5.55
C ASN A 121 6.27 -15.24 6.55
N GLN A 122 5.03 -15.31 6.05
CA GLN A 122 3.82 -15.55 6.82
C GLN A 122 3.63 -17.06 7.02
#